data_AF-A0A9W6GY96-F1
#
_entry.id   AF-A0A9W6GY96-F1
#
_cell.length_a   1.000
_cell.length_b   1.000
_cell.length_c   1.000
_cell.angle_alpha   90.00
_cell.angle_beta   90.00
_cell.angle_gamma   90.00
#
_symmetry.space_group_name_H-M   'P 1'
#
loop_
_entity.id
_entity.type
_entity.pdbx_description
1 polymer ?
#
loop_
_entity_poly.entity_id
_entity_poly.type
_entity_poly.pdbx_seq_one_letter_code
_entity_poly.pdbx_strand_id
1 'polypeptide(L)'
;MAVVDQALRDLKEKADGVPSPETIRRLRAKLQLSQREAGALFKVGENAFDKYERGLVEPSGPTIQLMALLDRHPELAAELK
;
A
#
# COMPACT_ATOMS: atom_id res chain seq x y z
N MET A 1 -4.19 -21.91 -9.40
CA MET A 1 -3.52 -21.30 -8.24
C MET A 1 -3.86 -19.81 -8.09
N ALA A 2 -3.82 -18.98 -9.13
CA ALA A 2 -4.09 -17.53 -9.04
C ALA A 2 -5.43 -17.09 -8.40
N VAL A 3 -6.53 -17.84 -8.59
CA VAL A 3 -7.86 -17.49 -8.04
C VAL A 3 -7.92 -17.69 -6.52
N VAL A 4 -7.23 -18.71 -6.00
CA VAL A 4 -7.16 -18.98 -4.55
C VAL A 4 -6.35 -17.90 -3.85
N ASP A 5 -5.30 -17.40 -4.51
CA ASP A 5 -4.45 -16.33 -3.99
C ASP A 5 -5.19 -14.99 -3.91
N GLN A 6 -6.08 -14.69 -4.87
CA GLN A 6 -6.88 -13.46 -4.84
C GLN A 6 -7.93 -13.50 -3.73
N ALA A 7 -8.69 -14.60 -3.62
CA ALA A 7 -9.71 -14.73 -2.57
C ALA A 7 -9.11 -14.67 -1.17
N LEU A 8 -7.90 -15.22 -0.97
CA LEU A 8 -7.18 -15.13 0.29
C LEU A 8 -6.74 -13.70 0.60
N ARG A 9 -6.29 -12.94 -0.40
CA ARG A 9 -5.92 -11.51 -0.23
C ARG A 9 -7.12 -10.66 0.10
N ASP A 10 -8.25 -10.85 -0.57
CA ASP A 10 -9.50 -10.14 -0.29
C ASP A 10 -9.99 -10.43 1.14
N LEU A 11 -9.83 -11.68 1.61
CA LEU A 11 -10.16 -12.06 2.97
C LEU A 11 -9.23 -11.40 3.98
N LYS A 12 -7.90 -11.42 3.76
CA LYS A 12 -6.93 -10.73 4.61
C LYS A 12 -7.16 -9.23 4.67
N GLU A 13 -7.56 -8.60 3.56
CA GLU A 13 -7.88 -7.17 3.54
C GLU A 13 -9.11 -6.86 4.41
N LYS A 14 -10.14 -7.69 4.33
CA LYS A 14 -11.36 -7.53 5.16
C LYS A 14 -11.16 -7.90 6.63
N ALA A 15 -10.36 -8.92 6.92
CA ALA A 15 -10.19 -9.46 8.27
C ALA A 15 -9.08 -8.74 9.05
N ASP A 16 -7.93 -8.53 8.41
CA ASP A 16 -6.69 -8.08 9.05
C ASP A 16 -6.26 -6.68 8.61
N GLY A 17 -6.98 -6.08 7.64
CA GLY A 17 -6.65 -4.77 7.08
C GLY A 17 -5.40 -4.75 6.20
N VAL A 18 -4.90 -5.93 5.78
CA VAL A 18 -3.72 -6.02 4.91
C VAL A 18 -4.12 -5.64 3.48
N PRO A 19 -3.61 -4.54 2.92
CA PRO A 19 -4.07 -4.04 1.63
C PRO A 19 -3.62 -4.95 0.49
N SER A 20 -4.53 -5.26 -0.43
CA SER A 20 -4.19 -5.93 -1.68
C SER A 20 -3.26 -5.09 -2.56
N PRO A 21 -2.52 -5.70 -3.50
CA PRO A 21 -1.69 -4.97 -4.45
C PRO A 21 -2.44 -3.87 -5.21
N GLU A 22 -3.72 -4.11 -5.53
CA GLU A 22 -4.60 -3.15 -6.19
C GLU A 22 -4.98 -1.98 -5.27
N THR A 23 -5.30 -2.26 -4.00
CA THR A 23 -5.54 -1.22 -2.98
C THR A 23 -4.31 -0.32 -2.80
N ILE A 24 -3.10 -0.90 -2.76
CA ILE A 24 -1.85 -0.13 -2.64
C ILE A 24 -1.66 0.78 -3.85
N ARG A 25 -1.90 0.27 -5.06
CA ARG A 25 -1.82 1.07 -6.30
C ARG A 25 -2.84 2.21 -6.31
N ARG A 26 -4.10 1.93 -5.91
CA ARG A 26 -5.17 2.93 -5.81
C ARG A 26 -4.79 4.05 -4.85
N LEU A 27 -4.31 3.71 -3.65
CA LEU A 27 -3.86 4.68 -2.66
C LEU A 27 -2.74 5.55 -3.22
N ARG A 28 -1.69 4.95 -3.80
CA ARG A 28 -0.59 5.71 -4.37
C ARG A 28 -1.06 6.68 -5.45
N ALA A 29 -1.93 6.23 -6.35
CA ALA A 29 -2.48 7.07 -7.41
C ALA A 29 -3.34 8.22 -6.85
N LYS A 30 -4.12 7.95 -5.80
CA LYS A 30 -4.91 8.97 -5.08
C LYS A 30 -4.03 10.06 -4.46
N LEU A 31 -2.86 9.69 -3.95
CA LEU A 31 -1.85 10.63 -3.44
C LEU A 31 -1.01 11.30 -4.53
N GLN A 32 -1.23 10.96 -5.81
CA GLN A 32 -0.50 11.48 -6.97
C GLN A 32 1.01 11.25 -6.90
N LEU A 33 1.43 10.09 -6.38
CA LEU A 33 2.84 9.74 -6.24
C LEU A 33 3.26 8.70 -7.29
N SER A 34 4.49 8.81 -7.78
CA SER A 34 5.21 7.69 -8.39
C SER A 34 5.55 6.63 -7.33
N GLN A 35 5.88 5.41 -7.75
CA GLN A 35 6.29 4.35 -6.81
C GLN A 35 7.53 4.75 -6.01
N ARG A 36 8.47 5.47 -6.65
CA ARG A 36 9.67 6.00 -6.02
C ARG A 36 9.35 7.08 -4.97
N GLU A 37 8.49 8.04 -5.31
CA GLU A 37 8.05 9.09 -4.37
C GLU A 37 7.29 8.49 -3.19
N ALA A 38 6.44 7.49 -3.44
CA ALA A 38 5.75 6.78 -2.37
C ALA A 38 6.75 6.04 -1.46
N GLY A 39 7.77 5.39 -2.03
CA GLY A 39 8.85 4.79 -1.25
C GLY A 39 9.55 5.80 -0.33
N ALA A 40 9.88 6.97 -0.87
CA ALA A 40 10.52 8.05 -0.14
C ALA A 40 9.61 8.66 0.95
N LEU A 41 8.32 8.87 0.65
CA LEU A 41 7.34 9.43 1.60
C LEU A 41 7.11 8.49 2.78
N PHE A 42 6.95 7.19 2.50
CA PHE A 42 6.73 6.16 3.52
C PHE A 42 8.04 5.70 4.20
N LYS A 43 9.19 6.31 3.85
CA LYS A 43 10.54 5.97 4.37
C LYS A 43 10.85 4.47 4.28
N VAL A 44 10.43 3.85 3.18
CA VAL A 44 10.72 2.45 2.84
C VAL A 44 11.73 2.39 1.69
N GLY A 45 12.24 1.19 1.37
CA GLY A 45 13.16 1.01 0.26
C GLY A 45 12.59 1.52 -1.08
N GLU A 46 13.47 2.00 -1.96
CA GLU A 46 13.12 2.65 -3.23
C GLU A 46 12.14 1.85 -4.10
N ASN A 47 12.29 0.52 -4.11
CA ASN A 47 11.48 -0.41 -4.91
C ASN A 47 10.36 -1.08 -4.11
N ALA A 48 10.05 -0.60 -2.90
CA ALA A 48 9.06 -1.23 -2.03
C ALA A 48 7.66 -1.22 -2.66
N PHE A 49 7.22 -0.07 -3.19
CA PHE A 49 5.90 0.06 -3.81
C PHE A 49 5.76 -0.78 -5.09
N ASP A 50 6.82 -0.97 -5.89
CA ASP A 50 6.79 -1.92 -7.01
C ASP A 50 6.52 -3.36 -6.51
N LYS A 51 7.26 -3.80 -5.50
CA LYS A 51 7.10 -5.15 -4.93
C LYS A 51 5.72 -5.33 -4.30
N TYR A 52 5.20 -4.32 -3.61
CA TYR A 52 3.87 -4.34 -3.00
C TYR A 52 2.78 -4.44 -4.05
N GLU A 53 2.83 -3.61 -5.10
CA GLU A 53 1.85 -3.58 -6.18
C GLU A 53 1.89 -4.79 -7.12
N ARG A 54 2.99 -5.54 -7.09
CA ARG A 54 3.13 -6.85 -7.75
C ARG A 54 2.81 -8.03 -6.81
N GLY A 55 2.52 -7.74 -5.54
CA GLY A 55 2.21 -8.74 -4.53
C GLY A 55 3.38 -9.65 -4.15
N LEU A 56 4.62 -9.22 -4.44
CA LEU A 56 5.86 -9.98 -4.16
C LEU A 56 6.27 -9.92 -2.69
N VAL A 57 5.92 -8.83 -2.00
CA VAL A 57 6.20 -8.60 -0.59
C VAL A 57 4.97 -7.94 0.04
N GLU A 58 4.63 -8.33 1.26
CA GLU A 58 3.58 -7.65 2.04
C GLU A 58 4.20 -6.45 2.81
N PRO A 59 3.52 -5.29 2.87
CA PRO A 59 4.02 -4.16 3.67
C PRO A 59 4.05 -4.50 5.16
N SER A 60 4.91 -3.82 5.93
CA SER A 60 4.94 -3.99 7.38
C SER A 60 3.68 -3.41 8.05
N GLY A 61 3.34 -3.87 9.25
CA GLY A 61 2.19 -3.36 10.02
C GLY A 61 2.14 -1.82 10.13
N PRO A 62 3.24 -1.13 10.51
CA PRO A 62 3.29 0.33 10.54
C PRO A 62 3.03 0.98 9.17
N THR A 63 3.57 0.40 8.10
CA THR A 63 3.32 0.87 6.73
C THR A 63 1.84 0.74 6.37
N ILE A 64 1.20 -0.38 6.72
CA ILE A 64 -0.24 -0.62 6.51
C ILE A 64 -1.08 0.41 7.26
N GLN A 65 -0.74 0.71 8.51
CA GLN A 65 -1.46 1.71 9.31
C GLN A 65 -1.36 3.11 8.69
N LEU A 66 -0.16 3.51 8.24
CA LEU A 66 0.02 4.80 7.56
C LEU A 66 -0.75 4.84 6.23
N MET A 67 -0.74 3.74 5.46
CA MET A 67 -1.53 3.62 4.24
C MET A 67 -3.02 3.83 4.51
N ALA A 68 -3.56 3.17 5.53
CA ALA A 68 -4.97 3.31 5.92
C ALA A 68 -5.31 4.71 6.45
N LEU A 69 -4.36 5.40 7.10
CA LEU A 69 -4.54 6.79 7.53
C LEU A 69 -4.59 7.72 6.31
N LEU A 70 -3.62 7.60 5.40
CA LEU A 70 -3.54 8.44 4.19
C LEU A 70 -4.65 8.14 3.18
N ASP A 71 -5.24 6.94 3.19
CA ASP A 71 -6.44 6.70 2.38
C ASP A 71 -7.65 7.47 2.93
N ARG A 72 -7.77 7.65 4.25
CA ARG A 72 -8.85 8.45 4.84
C ARG A 72 -8.57 9.95 4.80
N HIS A 73 -7.30 10.32 4.92
CA HIS A 73 -6.82 11.69 5.08
C HIS A 73 -5.65 11.96 4.11
N PRO A 74 -5.89 12.01 2.79
CA PRO A 74 -4.83 12.21 1.81
C PRO A 74 -4.09 13.55 1.97
N GLU A 75 -4.73 14.55 2.57
CA GLU A 75 -4.14 15.85 2.90
C GLU A 75 -2.92 15.75 3.82
N LEU A 76 -2.88 14.75 4.72
CA LEU A 76 -1.78 14.56 5.66
C LEU A 76 -0.47 14.13 4.98
N ALA A 77 -0.53 13.68 3.72
CA ALA A 77 0.68 13.36 2.95
C ALA A 77 1.60 14.59 2.78
N ALA A 78 1.07 15.81 2.85
CA ALA A 78 1.85 17.03 2.81
C ALA A 78 2.74 17.22 4.05
N GLU A 79 2.35 16.67 5.20
CA GLU A 79 3.08 16.78 6.47
C GLU A 79 4.25 15.80 6.60
N LEU A 80 4.32 14.81 5.69
CA LEU A 80 5.33 13.73 5.72
C LEU A 80 6.52 13.98 4.78
N LYS A 81 6.53 15.11 4.08
CA LYS A 81 7.58 15.49 3.13
C LYS A 81 8.86 15.92 3.83
#